data_AF-A0A968JE83-F1
#
_entry.id   AF-A0A968JE83-F1
#
_cell.length_a   1.000
_cell.length_b   1.000
_cell.length_c   1.000
_cell.angle_alpha   90.00
_cell.angle_beta   90.00
_cell.angle_gamma   90.00
#
_symmetry.space_group_name_H-M   'P 1'
#
loop_
_entity.id
_entity.type
_entity.pdbx_description
1 polymer ?
#
loop_
_entity_poly.entity_id
_entity_poly.type
_entity_poly.pdbx_seq_one_letter_code
_entity_poly.pdbx_strand_id
1 'polypeptide(L)'
;MVSFVSFVEAMSYIDKSTPKIHNSKYDTNFVDKAKEILQIYSKKIVLPVDFVYMKDFNETLAVDLGPATIEKYKNKLVGSKAVFWNGPVGYYEKKPYDFGTQEIARIITSLQNCYKVNGGGDTVSSIDKNILGKFDWVSMGGGATLDYLVK
;
A
#
# COMPACT_ATOMS: atom_id res chain seq x y z
N MET A 1 -0.65 -3.11 15.61
CA MET A 1 0.18 -2.56 14.53
C MET A 1 -0.38 -3.06 13.22
N VAL A 2 -0.93 -2.17 12.40
CA VAL A 2 -1.33 -2.52 11.04
C VAL A 2 -0.18 -2.09 10.14
N SER A 3 0.54 -3.06 9.57
CA SER A 3 1.57 -2.81 8.57
C SER A 3 0.93 -3.01 7.21
N PHE A 4 0.87 -1.94 6.41
CA PHE A 4 0.50 -2.03 5.00
C PHE A 4 1.78 -2.11 4.22
N VAL A 5 2.00 -3.25 3.58
CA VAL A 5 2.99 -3.33 2.51
C VAL A 5 2.19 -3.23 1.22
N SER A 6 2.49 -2.23 0.39
CA SER A 6 1.89 -2.03 -0.93
C SER A 6 2.42 -3.08 -1.92
N PHE A 7 2.15 -4.36 -1.65
CA PHE A 7 2.40 -5.45 -2.58
C PHE A 7 1.26 -5.52 -3.61
N VAL A 8 1.13 -4.52 -4.48
CA VAL A 8 0.12 -4.53 -5.55
C VAL A 8 0.46 -5.55 -6.64
N GLU A 9 1.75 -5.83 -6.84
CA GLU A 9 2.21 -6.47 -8.06
C GLU A 9 1.81 -7.96 -8.19
N ALA A 10 1.73 -8.76 -7.11
CA ALA A 10 1.48 -10.22 -7.27
C ALA A 10 0.07 -10.70 -6.84
N MET A 11 -0.78 -9.84 -6.27
CA MET A 11 -1.95 -10.30 -5.49
C MET A 11 -3.02 -11.03 -6.30
N SER A 12 -3.29 -10.63 -7.56
CA SER A 12 -4.28 -11.30 -8.40
C SER A 12 -3.92 -12.74 -8.79
N TYR A 13 -2.63 -13.09 -8.72
CA TYR A 13 -2.13 -14.44 -8.98
C TYR A 13 -2.11 -15.31 -7.72
N ILE A 14 -2.17 -14.68 -6.55
CA ILE A 14 -2.13 -15.35 -5.27
C ILE A 14 -3.54 -15.65 -4.76
N ASP A 15 -4.47 -14.71 -4.93
CA ASP A 15 -5.86 -14.85 -4.51
C ASP A 15 -6.82 -14.53 -5.67
N LYS A 16 -7.61 -15.53 -6.07
CA LYS A 16 -8.61 -15.40 -7.14
C LYS A 16 -9.70 -14.37 -6.84
N SER A 17 -9.89 -13.98 -5.58
CA SER A 17 -10.81 -12.92 -5.17
C SER A 17 -10.28 -11.52 -5.46
N THR A 18 -8.98 -11.36 -5.70
CA THR A 18 -8.38 -10.07 -6.09
C THR A 18 -8.57 -9.85 -7.60
N PRO A 19 -9.00 -8.66 -8.05
CA PRO A 19 -9.15 -8.37 -9.48
C PRO A 19 -7.85 -8.55 -10.26
N LYS A 20 -7.97 -8.88 -11.55
CA LYS A 20 -6.81 -9.07 -12.43
C LYS A 20 -6.01 -7.78 -12.56
N ILE A 21 -4.69 -7.89 -12.52
CA ILE A 21 -3.77 -6.76 -12.77
C ILE A 21 -3.37 -6.63 -14.26
N HIS A 22 -3.93 -7.46 -15.15
CA HIS A 22 -3.70 -7.43 -16.59
C HIS A 22 -2.20 -7.55 -16.97
N ASN A 23 -1.62 -6.53 -17.59
CA ASN A 23 -0.23 -6.49 -18.04
C ASN A 23 0.74 -5.94 -16.98
N SER A 24 0.25 -5.64 -15.77
CA SER A 24 1.11 -5.14 -14.69
C SER A 24 2.24 -6.12 -14.39
N LYS A 25 3.44 -5.55 -14.19
CA LYS A 25 4.64 -6.31 -13.87
C LYS A 25 4.57 -6.85 -12.45
N TYR A 26 5.15 -8.04 -12.27
CA TYR A 26 5.33 -8.66 -10.97
C TYR A 26 6.47 -9.66 -11.01
N ASP A 27 7.10 -9.90 -9.86
CA ASP A 27 8.15 -10.88 -9.75
C ASP A 27 7.57 -12.28 -9.48
N THR A 28 7.65 -13.13 -10.51
CA THR A 28 7.17 -14.52 -10.46
C THR A 28 7.89 -15.38 -9.41
N ASN A 29 9.13 -15.04 -9.03
CA ASN A 29 9.93 -15.82 -8.09
C ASN A 29 9.36 -15.80 -6.66
N PHE A 30 8.56 -14.79 -6.33
CA PHE A 30 7.99 -14.62 -4.99
C PHE A 30 6.54 -15.09 -4.85
N VAL A 31 5.90 -15.56 -5.93
CA VAL A 31 4.47 -15.93 -5.93
C VAL A 31 4.16 -17.04 -4.93
N ASP A 32 4.97 -18.09 -4.88
CA ASP A 32 4.71 -19.23 -4.00
C ASP A 32 4.95 -18.87 -2.52
N LYS A 33 6.00 -18.10 -2.25
CA LYS A 33 6.24 -17.55 -0.90
C LYS A 33 5.11 -16.62 -0.46
N ALA A 34 4.57 -15.82 -1.36
CA ALA A 34 3.47 -14.92 -1.05
C ALA A 34 2.17 -15.70 -0.78
N LYS A 35 1.90 -16.80 -1.50
CA LYS A 35 0.81 -17.73 -1.19
C LYS A 35 0.94 -18.33 0.21
N GLU A 36 2.14 -18.79 0.57
CA GLU A 36 2.41 -19.35 1.90
C GLU A 36 2.14 -18.33 3.01
N ILE A 37 2.68 -17.12 2.88
CA ILE A 37 2.46 -16.02 3.83
C ILE A 37 0.97 -15.70 3.94
N LEU A 38 0.24 -15.67 2.81
CA LEU A 38 -1.19 -15.41 2.80
C LEU A 38 -2.01 -16.51 3.46
N GLN A 39 -1.61 -17.77 3.35
CA GLN A 39 -2.26 -18.87 4.07
C GLN A 39 -2.05 -18.72 5.58
N ILE A 40 -0.82 -18.47 6.02
CA ILE A 40 -0.46 -18.34 7.44
C ILE A 40 -1.16 -17.12 8.08
N TYR A 41 -1.22 -16.00 7.37
CA TYR A 41 -1.71 -14.73 7.89
C TYR A 41 -3.00 -14.23 7.23
N SER A 42 -3.81 -15.13 6.67
CA SER A 42 -5.04 -14.83 5.92
C SER A 42 -6.01 -13.88 6.64
N LYS A 43 -6.13 -13.98 7.97
CA LYS A 43 -6.99 -13.10 8.77
C LYS A 43 -6.40 -11.71 9.04
N LYS A 44 -5.10 -11.54 8.85
CA LYS A 44 -4.35 -10.30 9.14
C LYS A 44 -4.05 -9.49 7.88
N ILE A 45 -3.78 -10.16 6.76
CA ILE A 45 -3.48 -9.50 5.49
C ILE A 45 -4.78 -9.09 4.81
N VAL A 46 -4.85 -7.86 4.36
CA VAL A 46 -6.00 -7.31 3.65
C VAL A 46 -5.58 -6.97 2.24
N LEU A 47 -6.11 -7.70 1.26
CA LEU A 47 -5.83 -7.49 -0.16
C LEU A 47 -6.75 -6.41 -0.76
N PRO A 48 -6.29 -5.72 -1.84
CA PRO A 48 -7.13 -4.88 -2.67
C PRO A 48 -8.34 -5.64 -3.24
N VAL A 49 -9.42 -4.91 -3.49
CA VAL A 49 -10.66 -5.42 -4.10
C VAL A 49 -11.01 -4.74 -5.42
N ASP A 50 -10.30 -3.67 -5.77
CA ASP A 50 -10.41 -2.93 -7.02
C ASP A 50 -9.13 -2.11 -7.28
N PHE A 51 -8.89 -1.78 -8.55
CA PHE A 51 -7.75 -0.99 -9.00
C PHE A 51 -8.21 0.08 -9.99
N VAL A 52 -7.43 1.14 -10.08
CA VAL A 52 -7.47 2.08 -11.20
C VAL A 52 -6.57 1.52 -12.30
N TYR A 53 -7.08 1.50 -13.53
CA TYR A 53 -6.36 0.99 -14.67
C TYR A 53 -5.95 2.12 -15.63
N MET A 54 -4.71 2.08 -16.08
CA MET A 54 -4.24 2.87 -17.22
C MET A 54 -4.21 1.96 -18.44
N LYS A 55 -4.74 2.45 -19.56
CA LYS A 55 -4.61 1.79 -20.85
C LYS A 55 -3.56 2.52 -21.69
N ASP A 56 -2.52 1.80 -22.10
CA ASP A 56 -1.48 2.32 -22.98
C ASP A 56 -1.36 1.40 -24.21
N PHE A 57 -1.84 1.88 -25.35
CA PHE A 57 -2.01 1.09 -26.58
C PHE A 57 -2.73 -0.26 -26.34
N ASN A 58 -1.95 -1.35 -26.30
CA ASN A 58 -2.40 -2.73 -26.15
C ASN A 58 -2.25 -3.25 -24.71
N GLU A 59 -1.69 -2.46 -23.80
CA GLU A 59 -1.49 -2.84 -22.41
C GLU A 59 -2.54 -2.19 -21.51
N THR A 60 -3.02 -2.97 -20.55
CA THR A 60 -3.81 -2.46 -19.42
C THR A 60 -3.02 -2.72 -18.16
N LEU A 61 -2.78 -1.69 -17.36
CA LEU A 61 -1.96 -1.75 -16.16
C LEU A 61 -2.79 -1.30 -14.96
N ALA A 62 -2.82 -2.09 -13.89
CA ALA A 62 -3.25 -1.59 -12.58
C ALA A 62 -2.19 -0.60 -12.09
N VAL A 63 -2.57 0.66 -11.95
CA VAL A 63 -1.65 1.78 -11.65
C VAL A 63 -1.95 2.48 -10.34
N ASP A 64 -3.10 2.24 -9.71
CA ASP A 64 -3.43 2.77 -8.39
C ASP A 64 -4.55 1.94 -7.73
N LEU A 65 -4.84 2.19 -6.46
CA LEU A 65 -5.96 1.57 -5.76
C LEU A 65 -7.30 2.17 -6.19
N GLY A 66 -8.30 1.32 -6.37
CA GLY A 66 -9.66 1.78 -6.61
C GLY A 66 -10.35 2.29 -5.32
N PRO A 67 -11.47 3.01 -5.48
CA PRO A 67 -12.19 3.61 -4.35
C PRO A 67 -12.68 2.58 -3.32
N ALA A 68 -13.10 1.38 -3.74
CA ALA A 68 -13.59 0.36 -2.81
C ALA A 68 -12.46 -0.18 -1.91
N THR A 69 -11.24 -0.28 -2.45
CA THR A 69 -10.05 -0.68 -1.69
C THR A 69 -9.66 0.39 -0.68
N ILE A 70 -9.67 1.67 -1.10
CA ILE A 70 -9.37 2.79 -0.20
C ILE A 70 -10.35 2.80 0.98
N GLU A 71 -11.65 2.62 0.72
CA GLU A 71 -12.67 2.53 1.76
C GLU A 71 -12.46 1.31 2.68
N LYS A 72 -12.16 0.15 2.10
CA LYS A 72 -11.85 -1.07 2.86
C LYS A 72 -10.65 -0.86 3.81
N TYR A 73 -9.60 -0.21 3.32
CA TYR A 73 -8.40 0.07 4.11
C TYR A 73 -8.68 1.09 5.22
N LYS A 74 -9.46 2.15 4.91
CA LYS A 74 -9.95 3.10 5.92
C LYS A 74 -10.66 2.38 7.05
N ASN A 75 -11.62 1.52 6.72
CA ASN A 75 -12.40 0.79 7.73
C ASN A 75 -11.52 -0.14 8.57
N LYS A 76 -10.48 -0.74 7.98
CA LYS A 76 -9.53 -1.56 8.72
C LYS A 76 -8.63 -0.76 9.66
N LEU A 77 -8.34 0.49 9.31
CA LEU A 77 -7.47 1.39 10.06
C LEU A 77 -8.13 2.01 11.29
N VAL A 78 -9.46 2.19 11.27
CA VAL A 78 -10.22 2.76 12.40
C VAL A 78 -9.94 1.99 13.68
N GLY A 79 -9.61 2.73 14.75
CA GLY A 79 -9.32 2.17 16.07
C GLY A 79 -7.88 1.66 16.25
N SER A 80 -7.04 1.73 15.22
CA SER A 80 -5.62 1.40 15.33
C SER A 80 -4.92 2.30 16.36
N LYS A 81 -4.09 1.70 17.21
CA LYS A 81 -3.25 2.44 18.17
C LYS A 81 -1.90 2.87 17.58
N ALA A 82 -1.44 2.16 16.56
CA ALA A 82 -0.23 2.48 15.83
C ALA A 82 -0.31 1.98 14.37
N VAL A 83 0.17 2.81 13.45
CA VAL A 83 0.29 2.54 12.02
C VAL A 83 1.73 2.78 11.59
N PHE A 84 2.28 1.81 10.86
CA PHE A 84 3.51 1.96 10.11
C PHE A 84 3.17 1.81 8.63
N TRP A 85 3.52 2.82 7.83
CA TRP A 85 3.27 2.80 6.39
C TRP A 85 4.58 2.97 5.62
N ASN A 86 4.84 2.02 4.72
CA ASN A 86 6.01 2.00 3.85
C ASN A 86 5.61 1.52 2.45
N GLY A 87 5.87 2.37 1.45
CA GLY A 87 5.59 2.17 0.04
C GLY A 87 4.36 2.94 -0.45
N PRO A 88 4.46 3.71 -1.55
CA PRO A 88 3.27 4.23 -2.24
C PRO A 88 2.40 3.07 -2.74
N VAL A 89 1.10 3.31 -2.93
CA VAL A 89 0.14 2.27 -3.34
C VAL A 89 -0.17 2.28 -4.84
N GLY A 90 0.36 3.25 -5.57
CA GLY A 90 0.14 3.45 -7.01
C GLY A 90 1.33 4.12 -7.69
N TYR A 91 1.17 4.43 -8.97
CA TYR A 91 2.17 5.05 -9.83
C TYR A 91 2.25 6.57 -9.57
N TYR A 92 2.72 6.91 -8.37
CA TYR A 92 2.67 8.25 -7.81
C TYR A 92 3.42 9.30 -8.63
N GLU A 93 4.39 8.91 -9.46
CA GLU A 93 5.11 9.84 -10.33
C GLU A 93 4.24 10.40 -11.48
N LYS A 94 3.07 9.80 -11.77
CA LYS A 94 2.21 10.18 -12.89
C LYS A 94 0.79 10.49 -12.44
N LYS A 95 0.41 11.77 -12.48
CA LYS A 95 -0.99 12.17 -12.26
C LYS A 95 -1.91 11.62 -13.35
N PRO A 96 -3.14 11.19 -13.01
CA PRO A 96 -3.79 11.25 -11.69
C PRO A 96 -3.61 10.00 -10.81
N TYR A 97 -2.60 9.16 -11.08
CA TYR A 97 -2.38 7.87 -10.42
C TYR A 97 -1.61 7.96 -9.08
N ASP A 98 -1.49 9.17 -8.54
CA ASP A 98 -1.04 9.47 -7.19
C ASP A 98 -2.19 9.51 -6.16
N PHE A 99 -3.44 9.51 -6.63
CA PHE A 99 -4.63 9.73 -5.81
C PHE A 99 -4.74 8.76 -4.64
N GLY A 100 -4.65 7.45 -4.86
CA GLY A 100 -4.75 6.45 -3.82
C GLY A 100 -3.67 6.59 -2.76
N THR A 101 -2.45 6.98 -3.18
CA THR A 101 -1.35 7.26 -2.24
C THR A 101 -1.66 8.46 -1.36
N GLN A 102 -2.16 9.57 -1.93
CA GLN A 102 -2.58 10.72 -1.15
C GLN A 102 -3.74 10.40 -0.21
N GLU A 103 -4.74 9.63 -0.66
CA GLU A 103 -5.91 9.29 0.15
C GLU A 103 -5.55 8.39 1.33
N ILE A 104 -4.70 7.37 1.13
CA ILE A 104 -4.19 6.55 2.24
C ILE A 104 -3.42 7.42 3.25
N ALA A 105 -2.60 8.36 2.78
CA ALA A 105 -1.90 9.31 3.65
C ALA A 105 -2.87 10.17 4.47
N ARG A 106 -3.94 10.70 3.84
CA ARG A 106 -5.00 11.48 4.52
C ARG A 106 -5.73 10.63 5.55
N ILE A 107 -6.08 9.40 5.21
CA ILE A 107 -6.75 8.46 6.11
C ILE A 107 -5.88 8.24 7.35
N ILE A 108 -4.61 7.83 7.18
CA ILE A 108 -3.71 7.54 8.29
C ILE A 108 -3.55 8.77 9.18
N THR A 109 -3.29 9.94 8.60
CA THR A 109 -3.09 11.19 9.35
C THR A 109 -4.35 11.70 10.05
N SER A 110 -5.54 11.29 9.60
CA SER A 110 -6.80 11.61 10.28
C SER A 110 -7.10 10.75 11.52
N LEU A 111 -6.38 9.63 11.71
CA LEU A 111 -6.61 8.72 12.83
C LEU A 111 -6.28 9.38 14.16
N GLN A 112 -7.29 9.40 15.04
CA GLN A 112 -7.20 9.92 16.41
C GLN A 112 -6.60 8.87 17.35
N ASN A 113 -5.85 9.32 18.36
CA ASN A 113 -5.23 8.44 19.37
C ASN A 113 -4.40 7.28 18.78
N CYS A 114 -3.71 7.56 17.67
CA CYS A 114 -2.90 6.60 16.93
C CYS A 114 -1.51 7.19 16.69
N TYR A 115 -0.46 6.41 16.99
CA TYR A 115 0.91 6.75 16.62
C TYR A 115 1.17 6.39 15.15
N LYS A 116 1.65 7.33 14.35
CA LYS A 116 1.70 7.24 12.89
C LYS A 116 3.13 7.40 12.41
N VAL A 117 3.69 6.33 11.84
CA VAL A 117 5.03 6.30 11.29
C VAL A 117 4.95 6.17 9.77
N ASN A 118 5.56 7.13 9.08
CA ASN A 118 5.86 7.01 7.66
C ASN A 118 7.29 6.47 7.50
N GLY A 119 7.50 5.50 6.61
CA GLY A 119 8.81 4.91 6.36
C GLY A 119 9.12 4.80 4.87
N GLY A 120 10.36 5.10 4.50
CA GLY A 120 10.89 4.92 3.16
C GLY A 120 10.89 6.19 2.32
N GLY A 121 11.98 6.42 1.58
CA GLY A 121 12.16 7.63 0.78
C GLY A 121 11.09 7.82 -0.29
N ASP A 122 10.64 6.74 -0.93
CA ASP A 122 9.58 6.78 -1.94
C ASP A 122 8.22 7.15 -1.34
N THR A 123 7.91 6.59 -0.16
CA THR A 123 6.70 6.97 0.59
C THR A 123 6.73 8.43 0.98
N VAL A 124 7.88 8.93 1.45
CA VAL A 124 8.05 10.35 1.81
C VAL A 124 7.88 11.27 0.60
N SER A 125 8.45 10.87 -0.54
CA SER A 125 8.43 11.66 -1.78
C SER A 125 7.08 11.65 -2.49
N SER A 126 6.28 10.62 -2.24
CA SER A 126 4.96 10.43 -2.86
C SER A 126 3.81 11.15 -2.18
N ILE A 127 4.04 11.84 -1.05
CA ILE A 127 2.98 12.47 -0.25
C ILE A 127 3.15 13.99 -0.23
N ASP A 128 2.03 14.72 -0.26
CA ASP A 128 2.04 16.17 -0.04
C ASP A 128 2.69 16.54 1.30
N LYS A 129 3.58 17.54 1.28
CA LYS A 129 4.30 18.01 2.48
C LYS A 129 3.36 18.40 3.65
N ASN A 130 2.18 18.94 3.33
CA ASN A 130 1.16 19.31 4.32
C ASN A 130 0.54 18.10 5.04
N ILE A 131 0.51 16.94 4.39
CA ILE A 131 0.05 15.68 4.98
C ILE A 131 1.21 15.03 5.72
N LEU A 132 2.41 15.03 5.13
CA LEU A 132 3.61 14.44 5.73
C LEU A 132 3.90 15.03 7.13
N GLY A 133 3.71 16.34 7.32
CA GLY A 133 3.87 17.00 8.62
C GLY A 133 2.88 16.58 9.72
N LYS A 134 1.90 15.72 9.42
CA LYS A 134 0.92 15.19 10.38
C LYS A 134 1.25 13.77 10.87
N PHE A 135 2.33 13.17 10.39
CA PHE A 135 2.86 11.93 10.94
C PHE A 135 3.66 12.22 12.22
N ASP A 136 3.62 11.28 13.16
CA ASP A 136 4.37 11.41 14.42
C ASP A 136 5.86 11.12 14.22
N TRP A 137 6.20 10.29 13.22
CA TRP A 137 7.58 10.02 12.81
C TRP A 137 7.70 9.81 11.30
N VAL A 138 8.76 10.35 10.71
CA VAL A 138 9.11 10.15 9.30
C VAL A 138 10.51 9.54 9.20
N SER A 139 10.59 8.31 8.71
CA SER A 139 11.86 7.60 8.52
C SER A 139 12.34 7.66 7.07
N MET A 140 13.52 8.24 6.87
CA MET A 140 14.24 8.20 5.60
C MET A 140 15.14 6.96 5.44
N GLY A 141 15.12 6.03 6.41
CA GLY A 141 16.02 4.87 6.43
C GLY A 141 15.69 3.77 5.42
N GLY A 142 14.55 3.84 4.71
CA GLY A 142 14.18 2.86 3.69
C GLY A 142 14.31 1.42 4.19
N GLY A 143 15.15 0.63 3.50
CA GLY A 143 15.46 -0.75 3.87
C GLY A 143 16.03 -0.91 5.28
N ALA A 144 16.86 0.02 5.76
CA ALA A 144 17.41 -0.06 7.11
C ALA A 144 16.34 0.03 8.22
N THR A 145 15.22 0.72 7.95
CA THR A 145 14.06 0.73 8.87
C THR A 145 13.36 -0.62 8.89
N LEU A 146 13.21 -1.27 7.74
CA LEU A 146 12.63 -2.60 7.66
C LEU A 146 13.53 -3.63 8.33
N ASP A 147 14.84 -3.57 8.10
CA ASP A 147 15.85 -4.43 8.73
C ASP A 147 15.85 -4.30 10.26
N TYR A 148 15.60 -3.10 10.79
CA TYR A 148 15.44 -2.89 12.23
C TYR A 148 14.16 -3.52 12.77
N LEU A 149 13.06 -3.48 12.01
CA LEU A 149 11.75 -4.01 12.44
C LEU A 149 11.65 -5.53 12.44
N VAL A 150 12.49 -6.20 11.63
CA VAL A 150 12.50 -7.67 11.51
C VAL A 150 13.49 -8.35 12.47
N LYS A 151 14.26 -7.57 13.24
CA LYS A 151 15.13 -8.05 14.31
C LYS A 151 14.37 -8.20 15.62
#